data_AF-U1Y010-F1
#
_entry.id   AF-U1Y010-F1
#
_cell.length_a   1.000
_cell.length_b   1.000
_cell.length_c   1.000
_cell.angle_alpha   90.00
_cell.angle_beta   90.00
_cell.angle_gamma   90.00
#
_symmetry.space_group_name_H-M   'P 1'
#
loop_
_entity.id
_entity.type
_entity.pdbx_description
1 polymer ?
#
loop_
_entity_poly.entity_id
_entity_poly.type
_entity_poly.pdbx_seq_one_letter_code
_entity_poly.pdbx_strand_id
1 'polypeptide(L)'
;MAILEYYAFEAGAHSTDDAKHNYRILARKSFRDFIYQSCGYDPANAVPSLWQPFHDRASLLHNTVPEGYFGIFHAIHDLFITLGQNGIHTDQSFVPDISVGMAWSKHWLSISGDELYGARIKYDHDYPSCYAQAKSNPQEPWAYPEMALGAFKKWFREDYIRGGKLTGYLSLQVKKKDLPAPFANAALTALGLSANAPQIEQRKRIA
;
A
#
# COMPACT_ATOMS: atom_id res chain seq x y z
N MET A 1 15.43 -20.68 29.76
CA MET A 1 15.93 -22.06 29.59
C MET A 1 16.71 -22.57 30.80
N ALA A 2 17.58 -21.76 31.42
CA ALA A 2 18.48 -22.20 32.51
C ALA A 2 17.81 -22.97 33.68
N ILE A 3 16.64 -22.56 34.18
CA ILE A 3 15.96 -23.28 35.27
C ILE A 3 15.53 -24.69 34.82
N LEU A 4 14.99 -24.79 33.61
CA LEU A 4 14.50 -26.06 33.08
C LEU A 4 15.65 -27.01 32.69
N GLU A 5 16.77 -26.42 32.25
CA GLU A 5 18.03 -27.11 31.98
C GLU A 5 18.60 -27.76 33.23
N TYR A 6 18.62 -27.01 34.34
CA TYR A 6 19.09 -27.49 35.63
C TYR A 6 18.31 -28.74 36.07
N TYR A 7 16.98 -28.68 36.08
CA TYR A 7 16.16 -29.85 36.43
C TYR A 7 16.16 -30.95 35.37
N ALA A 8 16.54 -30.67 34.12
CA ALA A 8 16.67 -31.68 33.08
C ALA A 8 18.00 -32.45 33.17
N PHE A 9 19.11 -31.80 33.52
CA PHE A 9 20.44 -32.40 33.38
C PHE A 9 21.36 -32.26 34.61
N GLU A 10 21.18 -31.24 35.47
CA GLU A 10 22.16 -30.88 36.51
C GLU A 10 21.68 -31.16 37.95
N ALA A 11 20.38 -31.32 38.16
CA ALA A 11 19.77 -31.55 39.48
C ALA A 11 20.04 -32.94 40.08
N GLY A 12 20.91 -33.74 39.45
CA GLY A 12 21.30 -35.08 39.92
C GLY A 12 20.10 -35.99 40.12
N ALA A 13 19.90 -36.48 41.35
CA ALA A 13 18.77 -37.34 41.72
C ALA A 13 17.39 -36.66 41.56
N HIS A 14 17.33 -35.33 41.49
CA HIS A 14 16.10 -34.57 41.25
C HIS A 14 15.86 -34.28 39.77
N SER A 15 16.69 -34.83 38.86
CA SER A 15 16.42 -34.77 37.43
C SER A 15 15.19 -35.61 37.10
N THR A 16 14.19 -34.98 36.49
CA THR A 16 12.95 -35.68 36.11
C THR A 16 12.86 -35.85 34.60
N ASP A 17 12.24 -36.94 34.17
CA ASP A 17 12.00 -37.17 32.74
C ASP A 17 11.02 -36.15 32.17
N ASP A 18 10.11 -35.61 32.99
CA ASP A 18 9.24 -34.49 32.62
C ASP A 18 10.05 -33.22 32.32
N ALA A 19 11.06 -32.89 33.13
CA ALA A 19 11.94 -31.75 32.86
C ALA A 19 12.73 -31.93 31.56
N LYS A 20 13.25 -33.14 31.31
CA LYS A 20 13.93 -33.46 30.04
C LYS A 20 13.00 -33.37 28.84
N HIS A 21 11.77 -33.86 28.97
CA HIS A 21 10.75 -33.80 27.92
C HIS A 21 10.42 -32.35 27.57
N ASN A 22 10.10 -31.55 28.59
CA ASN A 22 9.77 -30.14 28.43
C ASN A 22 10.96 -29.32 27.91
N TYR A 23 12.18 -29.63 28.35
CA TYR A 23 13.41 -28.99 27.83
C TYR A 23 13.54 -29.24 26.33
N ARG A 24 13.37 -30.50 25.89
CA ARG A 24 13.46 -30.87 24.47
C ARG A 24 12.36 -30.22 23.63
N ILE A 25 11.14 -30.10 24.16
CA ILE A 25 10.05 -29.38 23.47
C ILE A 25 10.43 -27.92 23.26
N LEU A 26 10.84 -27.23 24.33
CA LEU A 26 11.19 -25.82 24.27
C LEU A 26 12.42 -25.59 23.39
N ALA A 27 13.45 -26.42 23.50
CA ALA A 27 14.64 -26.33 22.67
C ALA A 27 14.30 -26.49 21.17
N ARG A 28 13.46 -27.46 20.80
CA ARG A 28 13.00 -27.61 19.40
C ARG A 28 12.22 -26.38 18.91
N LYS A 29 11.31 -25.86 19.74
CA LYS A 29 10.53 -24.66 19.39
C LYS A 29 11.44 -23.44 19.23
N SER A 30 12.28 -23.15 20.21
CA SER A 30 13.20 -22.01 20.18
C SER A 30 14.19 -22.08 19.02
N PHE A 31 14.71 -23.27 18.70
CA PHE A 31 15.60 -23.45 17.55
C PHE A 31 14.88 -23.23 16.22
N ARG A 32 13.65 -23.76 16.09
CA ARG A 32 12.80 -23.51 14.92
C ARG A 32 12.47 -22.03 14.75
N ASP A 33 12.04 -21.36 15.83
CA ASP A 33 11.72 -19.94 15.82
C ASP A 33 12.96 -19.09 15.49
N PHE A 34 14.14 -19.48 15.98
CA PHE A 34 15.41 -18.83 15.63
C PHE A 34 15.75 -18.95 14.14
N ILE A 35 15.59 -20.16 13.55
CA ILE A 35 15.81 -20.37 12.11
C ILE A 35 14.83 -19.50 11.30
N TYR A 36 13.56 -19.50 11.69
CA TYR A 36 12.52 -18.73 11.03
C TYR A 36 12.83 -17.23 11.04
N GLN A 37 13.20 -16.68 12.19
CA GLN A 37 13.62 -15.28 12.30
C GLN A 37 14.88 -14.98 11.47
N SER A 38 15.88 -15.86 11.51
CA SER A 38 17.14 -15.69 10.77
C SER A 38 16.96 -15.73 9.25
N CYS A 39 15.96 -16.49 8.77
CA CYS A 39 15.63 -16.60 7.35
C CYS A 39 14.49 -15.65 6.92
N GLY A 40 13.92 -14.86 7.84
CA GLY A 40 12.76 -14.00 7.56
C GLY A 40 11.47 -14.77 7.23
N TYR A 41 11.37 -16.03 7.64
CA TYR A 41 10.20 -16.88 7.40
C TYR A 41 9.18 -16.71 8.53
N ASP A 42 7.96 -16.28 8.21
CA ASP A 42 6.83 -16.29 9.14
C ASP A 42 5.98 -17.56 8.92
N PRO A 43 5.97 -18.54 9.86
CA PRO A 43 5.19 -19.76 9.73
C PRO A 43 3.67 -19.55 9.72
N ALA A 44 3.18 -18.37 10.12
CA ALA A 44 1.78 -18.02 9.95
C ALA A 44 1.44 -17.61 8.51
N ASN A 45 2.45 -17.38 7.65
CA ASN A 45 2.31 -16.68 6.36
C ASN A 45 1.45 -15.41 6.49
N ALA A 46 1.46 -14.78 7.66
CA ALA A 46 0.62 -13.63 7.91
C ALA A 46 1.27 -12.46 7.18
N VAL A 47 0.51 -11.85 6.26
CA VAL A 47 0.86 -10.52 5.77
C VAL A 47 1.05 -9.65 7.02
N PRO A 48 2.21 -9.00 7.19
CA PRO A 48 2.40 -8.15 8.37
C PRO A 48 1.23 -7.17 8.45
N SER A 49 0.67 -6.94 9.64
CA SER A 49 -0.55 -6.15 9.83
C SER A 49 -0.52 -4.78 9.15
N LEU A 50 0.69 -4.22 9.03
CA LEU A 50 1.01 -2.97 8.36
C LEU A 50 0.76 -2.97 6.85
N TRP A 51 0.89 -4.13 6.20
CA TRP A 51 0.63 -4.35 4.77
C TRP A 51 -0.79 -4.86 4.50
N GLN A 52 -1.52 -5.25 5.55
CA GLN A 52 -2.86 -5.82 5.43
C GLN A 52 -3.82 -4.94 4.60
N PRO A 53 -3.93 -3.61 4.84
CA PRO A 53 -4.88 -2.79 4.08
C PRO A 53 -4.57 -2.73 2.59
N PHE A 54 -3.29 -2.71 2.20
CA PHE A 54 -2.88 -2.76 0.80
C PHE A 54 -3.10 -4.15 0.20
N HIS A 55 -2.70 -5.19 0.93
CA HIS A 55 -2.86 -6.58 0.51
C HIS A 55 -4.33 -6.97 0.30
N ASP A 56 -5.22 -6.55 1.20
CA ASP A 56 -6.66 -6.82 1.08
C ASP A 56 -7.22 -6.22 -0.20
N ARG A 57 -6.87 -4.97 -0.49
CA ARG A 57 -7.29 -4.31 -1.74
C ARG A 57 -6.69 -4.98 -2.97
N ALA A 58 -5.40 -5.30 -2.95
CA ALA A 58 -4.74 -6.00 -4.06
C ALA A 58 -5.34 -7.37 -4.32
N SER A 59 -5.61 -8.15 -3.27
CA SER A 59 -6.22 -9.47 -3.34
C SER A 59 -7.65 -9.41 -3.88
N LEU A 60 -8.40 -8.36 -3.56
CA LEU A 60 -9.77 -8.21 -4.04
C LEU A 60 -9.81 -7.79 -5.52
N LEU A 61 -8.79 -7.07 -5.98
CA LEU A 61 -8.78 -6.44 -7.31
C LEU A 61 -7.92 -7.16 -8.35
N HIS A 62 -7.12 -8.16 -7.95
CA HIS A 62 -6.07 -8.77 -8.76
C HIS A 62 -6.50 -9.21 -10.17
N ASN A 63 -7.78 -9.51 -10.40
CA ASN A 63 -8.33 -9.95 -11.71
C ASN A 63 -9.65 -9.23 -12.09
N THR A 64 -9.90 -8.03 -11.57
CA THR A 64 -11.17 -7.33 -11.87
C THR A 64 -11.10 -6.40 -13.09
N VAL A 65 -9.90 -5.96 -13.46
CA VAL A 65 -9.71 -5.11 -14.64
C VAL A 65 -9.70 -5.99 -15.89
N PRO A 66 -10.51 -5.69 -16.93
CA PRO A 66 -10.52 -6.45 -18.17
C PRO A 66 -9.16 -6.46 -18.88
N GLU A 67 -8.87 -7.54 -19.60
CA GLU A 67 -7.66 -7.66 -20.41
C GLU A 67 -7.54 -6.51 -21.42
N GLY A 68 -6.30 -6.03 -21.64
CA GLY A 68 -6.02 -4.86 -22.48
C GLY A 68 -6.29 -3.51 -21.81
N TYR A 69 -6.67 -3.50 -20.53
CA TYR A 69 -6.91 -2.29 -19.75
C TYR A 69 -6.13 -2.27 -18.43
N PHE A 70 -5.96 -1.09 -17.85
CA PHE A 70 -5.46 -0.90 -16.48
C PHE A 70 -6.42 -0.05 -15.63
N GLY A 71 -6.51 -0.40 -14.35
CA GLY A 71 -7.17 0.39 -13.33
C GLY A 71 -6.18 1.30 -12.59
N ILE A 72 -6.68 2.40 -12.04
CA ILE A 72 -5.84 3.40 -11.33
C ILE A 72 -5.14 2.79 -10.11
N PHE A 73 -5.84 1.98 -9.32
CA PHE A 73 -5.27 1.34 -8.14
C PHE A 73 -4.01 0.52 -8.50
N HIS A 74 -4.11 -0.37 -9.50
CA HIS A 74 -2.97 -1.15 -10.00
C HIS A 74 -1.84 -0.27 -10.54
N ALA A 75 -2.17 0.77 -11.29
CA ALA A 75 -1.18 1.63 -11.92
C ALA A 75 -0.38 2.47 -10.92
N ILE A 76 -0.87 2.66 -9.69
CA ILE A 76 -0.18 3.40 -8.63
C ILE A 76 0.36 2.53 -7.49
N HIS A 77 0.44 1.20 -7.64
CA HIS A 77 1.02 0.32 -6.62
C HIS A 77 2.38 0.81 -6.10
N ASP A 78 3.24 1.34 -6.98
CA ASP A 78 4.55 1.89 -6.61
C ASP A 78 4.44 2.97 -5.51
N LEU A 79 3.36 3.76 -5.48
CA LEU A 79 3.11 4.73 -4.42
C LEU A 79 2.96 4.04 -3.07
N PHE A 80 2.10 3.02 -2.98
CA PHE A 80 1.87 2.28 -1.74
C PHE A 80 3.14 1.56 -1.28
N ILE A 81 3.86 0.92 -2.19
CA ILE A 81 5.13 0.25 -1.89
C ILE A 81 6.18 1.24 -1.38
N THR A 82 6.33 2.39 -2.05
CA THR A 82 7.28 3.44 -1.63
C THR A 82 6.96 3.95 -0.23
N LEU A 83 5.69 4.22 0.08
CA LEU A 83 5.27 4.65 1.40
C LEU A 83 5.54 3.57 2.46
N GLY A 84 5.15 2.33 2.19
CA GLY A 84 5.34 1.22 3.12
C GLY A 84 6.83 0.92 3.40
N GLN A 85 7.70 1.00 2.39
CA GLN A 85 9.15 0.87 2.56
C GLN A 85 9.78 1.99 3.41
N ASN A 86 9.13 3.15 3.50
CA ASN A 86 9.52 4.26 4.36
C ASN A 86 8.81 4.25 5.73
N GLY A 87 8.15 3.15 6.10
CA GLY A 87 7.42 3.03 7.38
C GLY A 87 6.13 3.84 7.44
N ILE A 88 5.60 4.26 6.29
CA ILE A 88 4.37 5.05 6.18
C ILE A 88 3.25 4.09 5.82
N HIS A 89 2.50 3.68 6.84
CA HIS A 89 1.48 2.66 6.70
C HIS A 89 0.13 3.27 6.34
N THR A 90 -0.45 2.78 5.25
CA THR A 90 -1.73 3.25 4.74
C THR A 90 -2.87 2.45 5.35
N ASP A 91 -3.96 3.11 5.73
CA ASP A 91 -5.19 2.47 6.22
C ASP A 91 -6.41 2.97 5.41
N GLN A 92 -7.62 2.66 5.89
CA GLN A 92 -8.86 3.07 5.24
C GLN A 92 -9.09 4.59 5.11
N SER A 93 -8.31 5.42 5.83
CA SER A 93 -8.34 6.89 5.68
C SER A 93 -7.52 7.39 4.49
N PHE A 94 -6.58 6.57 3.98
CA PHE A 94 -5.69 6.93 2.88
C PHE A 94 -6.06 6.20 1.59
N VAL A 95 -6.95 6.80 0.80
CA VAL A 95 -7.44 6.23 -0.49
C VAL A 95 -7.09 7.14 -1.67
N PRO A 96 -5.80 7.25 -2.04
CA PRO A 96 -5.33 8.22 -3.02
C PRO A 96 -5.76 7.89 -4.47
N ASP A 97 -6.07 6.63 -4.77
CA ASP A 97 -6.49 6.17 -6.10
C ASP A 97 -7.77 6.86 -6.60
N ILE A 98 -8.68 7.25 -5.70
CA ILE A 98 -9.86 8.05 -6.06
C ILE A 98 -9.43 9.43 -6.56
N SER A 99 -8.53 10.09 -5.82
CA SER A 99 -8.00 11.42 -6.20
C SER A 99 -7.21 11.36 -7.50
N VAL A 100 -6.37 10.33 -7.67
CA VAL A 100 -5.63 10.09 -8.91
C VAL A 100 -6.59 9.84 -10.07
N GLY A 101 -7.59 8.98 -9.89
CA GLY A 101 -8.55 8.64 -10.93
C GLY A 101 -9.38 9.83 -11.39
N MET A 102 -9.83 10.69 -10.46
CA MET A 102 -10.51 11.94 -10.80
C MET A 102 -9.60 12.89 -11.58
N ALA A 103 -8.34 13.05 -11.17
CA ALA A 103 -7.39 13.93 -11.84
C ALA A 103 -6.99 13.40 -13.24
N TRP A 104 -6.77 12.09 -13.35
CA TRP A 104 -6.43 11.45 -14.62
C TRP A 104 -7.61 11.48 -15.59
N SER A 105 -8.84 11.22 -15.13
CA SER A 105 -10.05 11.34 -15.97
C SER A 105 -10.20 12.74 -16.57
N LYS A 106 -9.84 13.80 -15.82
CA LYS A 106 -9.85 15.17 -16.36
C LYS A 106 -8.75 15.39 -17.40
N HIS A 107 -7.55 14.89 -17.14
CA HIS A 107 -6.45 14.98 -18.08
C HIS A 107 -6.73 14.20 -19.37
N TRP A 108 -7.30 13.00 -19.24
CA TRP A 108 -7.73 12.12 -20.33
C TRP A 108 -8.62 12.85 -21.34
N LEU A 109 -9.65 13.56 -20.84
CA LEU A 109 -10.52 14.38 -21.67
C LEU A 109 -9.77 15.55 -22.33
N SER A 110 -8.80 16.15 -21.65
CA SER A 110 -8.05 17.29 -22.17
C SER A 110 -7.09 16.94 -23.31
N ILE A 111 -6.77 15.66 -23.48
CA ILE A 111 -5.87 15.15 -24.52
C ILE A 111 -6.60 14.34 -25.59
N SER A 112 -7.94 14.31 -25.59
CA SER A 112 -8.73 13.43 -26.46
C SER A 112 -8.25 11.97 -26.34
N GLY A 113 -8.17 11.50 -25.10
CA GLY A 113 -7.53 10.21 -24.79
C GLY A 113 -8.25 9.02 -25.40
N ASP A 114 -9.56 9.08 -25.56
CA ASP A 114 -10.35 8.01 -26.20
C ASP A 114 -9.97 7.87 -27.69
N GLU A 115 -9.67 8.97 -28.35
CA GLU A 115 -9.20 8.99 -29.74
C GLU A 115 -7.71 8.61 -29.87
N LEU A 116 -6.89 9.00 -28.90
CA LEU A 116 -5.44 8.78 -28.94
C LEU A 116 -5.03 7.36 -28.55
N TYR A 117 -5.70 6.78 -27.56
CA TYR A 117 -5.33 5.51 -26.94
C TYR A 117 -6.46 4.47 -26.96
N GLY A 118 -7.63 4.81 -27.49
CA GLY A 118 -8.82 3.95 -27.46
C GLY A 118 -9.75 4.28 -26.29
N ALA A 119 -11.02 3.88 -26.42
CA ALA A 119 -12.06 4.22 -25.46
C ALA A 119 -11.83 3.54 -24.10
N ARG A 120 -11.91 4.34 -23.02
CA ARG A 120 -11.99 3.83 -21.64
C ARG A 120 -13.32 3.12 -21.36
N ILE A 121 -13.29 2.16 -20.44
CA ILE A 121 -14.46 1.36 -20.05
C ILE A 121 -14.68 1.41 -18.55
N LYS A 122 -15.88 1.03 -18.09
CA LYS A 122 -16.17 0.81 -16.67
C LYS A 122 -15.89 -0.63 -16.30
N TYR A 123 -15.53 -0.87 -15.04
CA TYR A 123 -15.34 -2.20 -14.48
C TYR A 123 -15.70 -2.20 -13.00
N ASP A 124 -15.97 -3.39 -12.45
CA ASP A 124 -16.31 -3.56 -11.05
C ASP A 124 -15.08 -3.39 -10.15
N HIS A 125 -15.18 -2.49 -9.18
CA HIS A 125 -14.12 -2.19 -8.24
C HIS A 125 -14.67 -2.20 -6.81
N ASP A 126 -14.34 -3.27 -6.10
CA ASP A 126 -14.79 -3.46 -4.73
C ASP A 126 -13.74 -2.98 -3.72
N TYR A 127 -14.23 -2.42 -2.61
CA TYR A 127 -13.43 -2.14 -1.42
C TYR A 127 -13.71 -3.14 -0.31
N PRO A 128 -12.71 -3.53 0.52
CA PRO A 128 -12.95 -4.33 1.73
C PRO A 128 -13.98 -3.66 2.65
N SER A 129 -14.75 -4.46 3.41
CA SER A 129 -15.90 -3.97 4.21
C SER A 129 -15.55 -2.90 5.26
N CYS A 130 -14.29 -2.80 5.68
CA CYS A 130 -13.79 -1.78 6.60
C CYS A 130 -13.64 -0.38 5.97
N TYR A 131 -13.75 -0.26 4.64
CA TYR A 131 -13.68 1.01 3.92
C TYR A 131 -15.06 1.64 3.80
N ALA A 132 -15.15 2.96 3.92
CA ALA A 132 -16.43 3.68 3.74
C ALA A 132 -17.03 3.48 2.34
N GLN A 133 -16.18 3.32 1.33
CA GLN A 133 -16.52 3.07 -0.07
C GLN A 133 -17.24 1.74 -0.28
N ALA A 134 -17.02 0.76 0.62
CA ALA A 134 -17.64 -0.56 0.51
C ALA A 134 -19.18 -0.53 0.63
N LYS A 135 -19.75 0.55 1.17
CA LYS A 135 -21.20 0.75 1.29
C LYS A 135 -21.93 0.81 -0.05
N SER A 136 -21.21 1.08 -1.14
CA SER A 136 -21.76 1.11 -2.49
C SER A 136 -20.88 0.31 -3.46
N ASN A 137 -20.39 -0.85 -3.00
CA ASN A 137 -19.80 -1.83 -3.90
C ASN A 137 -20.87 -2.47 -4.81
N PRO A 138 -20.53 -2.82 -6.06
CA PRO A 138 -19.28 -2.45 -6.73
C PRO A 138 -19.25 -0.96 -7.10
N GLN A 139 -18.07 -0.36 -6.96
CA GLN A 139 -17.81 0.95 -7.55
C GLN A 139 -17.50 0.77 -9.03
N GLU A 140 -17.85 1.76 -9.85
CA GLU A 140 -17.60 1.71 -11.30
C GLU A 140 -16.60 2.82 -11.72
N PRO A 141 -15.29 2.70 -11.40
CA PRO A 141 -14.27 3.61 -11.92
C PRO A 141 -13.99 3.33 -13.40
N TRP A 142 -13.24 4.24 -14.03
CA TRP A 142 -12.73 4.03 -15.39
C TRP A 142 -11.52 3.10 -15.38
N ALA A 143 -11.51 2.13 -16.29
CA ALA A 143 -10.35 1.40 -16.76
C ALA A 143 -9.90 2.00 -18.10
N TYR A 144 -8.60 2.10 -18.30
CA TYR A 144 -7.99 2.77 -19.45
C TYR A 144 -7.20 1.77 -20.28
N PRO A 145 -7.15 1.89 -21.62
CA PRO A 145 -6.37 0.98 -22.45
C PRO A 145 -4.90 0.90 -22.02
N GLU A 146 -4.33 -0.30 -22.01
CA GLU A 146 -2.95 -0.55 -21.56
C GLU A 146 -1.90 0.27 -22.31
N MET A 147 -2.16 0.60 -23.58
CA MET A 147 -1.28 1.44 -24.39
C MET A 147 -1.09 2.86 -23.82
N ALA A 148 -2.02 3.34 -22.99
CA ALA A 148 -1.90 4.62 -22.30
C ALA A 148 -1.05 4.55 -21.00
N LEU A 149 -0.64 3.36 -20.55
CA LEU A 149 0.03 3.19 -19.26
C LEU A 149 1.34 3.98 -19.14
N GLY A 150 2.12 4.05 -20.23
CA GLY A 150 3.35 4.85 -20.27
C GLY A 150 3.07 6.35 -20.10
N ALA A 151 2.04 6.86 -20.78
CA ALA A 151 1.59 8.25 -20.67
C ALA A 151 1.07 8.54 -19.25
N PHE A 152 0.28 7.63 -18.68
CA PHE A 152 -0.18 7.72 -17.30
C PHE A 152 0.98 7.76 -16.31
N LYS A 153 1.97 6.85 -16.40
CA LYS A 153 3.11 6.82 -15.46
C LYS A 153 3.94 8.11 -15.53
N LYS A 154 4.10 8.69 -16.73
CA LYS A 154 4.76 9.99 -16.90
C LYS A 154 3.96 11.11 -16.23
N TRP A 155 2.69 11.24 -16.58
CA TRP A 155 1.78 12.24 -16.00
C TRP A 155 1.66 12.11 -14.48
N PHE A 156 1.58 10.88 -13.96
CA PHE A 156 1.49 10.62 -12.54
C PHE A 156 2.72 11.17 -11.81
N ARG A 157 3.94 10.89 -12.30
CA ARG A 157 5.17 11.49 -11.73
C ARG A 157 5.21 13.00 -11.85
N GLU A 158 4.96 13.53 -13.04
CA GLU A 158 5.24 14.93 -13.38
C GLU A 158 4.13 15.87 -12.90
N ASP A 159 2.88 15.54 -13.18
CA ASP A 159 1.73 16.40 -12.91
C ASP A 159 1.03 16.10 -11.58
N TYR A 160 0.98 14.83 -11.17
CA TYR A 160 0.29 14.44 -9.95
C TYR A 160 1.19 14.53 -8.71
N ILE A 161 2.32 13.84 -8.74
CA ILE A 161 3.30 13.82 -7.64
C ILE A 161 4.04 15.16 -7.58
N ARG A 162 4.84 15.49 -8.60
CA ARG A 162 5.68 16.72 -8.60
C ARG A 162 4.89 17.99 -8.88
N GLY A 163 3.82 17.91 -9.67
CA GLY A 163 2.94 19.03 -10.02
C GLY A 163 1.97 19.47 -8.91
N GLY A 164 2.13 18.96 -7.68
CA GLY A 164 1.46 19.46 -6.48
C GLY A 164 0.05 18.94 -6.22
N LYS A 165 -0.52 18.08 -7.08
CA LYS A 165 -1.86 17.49 -6.83
C LYS A 165 -1.85 16.57 -5.63
N LEU A 166 -0.79 15.78 -5.45
CA LEU A 166 -0.61 14.98 -4.25
C LEU A 166 -0.52 15.86 -3.00
N THR A 167 0.29 16.93 -3.03
CA THR A 167 0.41 17.88 -1.91
C THR A 167 -0.94 18.51 -1.57
N GLY A 168 -1.71 18.90 -2.59
CA GLY A 168 -3.07 19.41 -2.41
C GLY A 168 -4.01 18.38 -1.80
N TYR A 169 -3.99 17.14 -2.26
CA TYR A 169 -4.74 16.03 -1.68
C TYR A 169 -4.40 15.84 -0.20
N LEU A 170 -3.11 15.67 0.14
CA LEU A 170 -2.66 15.47 1.51
C LEU A 170 -3.06 16.66 2.41
N SER A 171 -2.89 17.88 1.93
CA SER A 171 -3.29 19.09 2.66
C SER A 171 -4.79 19.14 2.97
N LEU A 172 -5.62 18.70 2.01
CA LEU A 172 -7.06 18.63 2.21
C LEU A 172 -7.44 17.55 3.24
N GLN A 173 -6.80 16.38 3.19
CA GLN A 173 -7.03 15.30 4.16
C GLN A 173 -6.63 15.72 5.58
N VAL A 174 -5.51 16.43 5.72
CA VAL A 174 -5.09 17.00 7.02
C VAL A 174 -6.12 18.02 7.53
N LYS A 175 -6.62 18.90 6.67
CA LYS A 175 -7.67 19.88 7.05
C LYS A 175 -8.97 19.21 7.48
N LYS A 176 -9.34 18.09 6.84
CA LYS A 176 -10.51 17.29 7.20
C LYS A 176 -10.33 16.45 8.47
N LYS A 177 -9.10 16.37 8.98
CA LYS A 177 -8.68 15.49 10.10
C LYS A 177 -8.78 14.00 9.76
N ASP A 178 -8.82 13.67 8.48
CA ASP A 178 -8.78 12.30 7.99
C ASP A 178 -7.35 11.74 8.05
N LEU A 179 -6.33 12.61 7.94
CA LEU A 179 -4.92 12.23 8.07
C LEU A 179 -4.15 13.14 9.05
N PRO A 180 -3.23 12.60 9.87
CA PRO A 180 -2.33 13.40 10.68
C PRO A 180 -1.35 14.21 9.82
N ALA A 181 -1.02 15.44 10.24
CA ALA A 181 0.01 16.25 9.58
C ALA A 181 1.40 15.56 9.50
N PRO A 182 1.87 14.84 10.54
CA PRO A 182 3.13 14.09 10.45
C PRO A 182 3.12 13.03 9.35
N PHE A 183 1.98 12.36 9.14
CA PHE A 183 1.81 11.38 8.05
C PHE A 183 1.99 12.05 6.68
N ALA A 184 1.32 13.18 6.45
CA ALA A 184 1.42 13.92 5.20
C ALA A 184 2.85 14.39 4.90
N ASN A 185 3.56 14.90 5.92
CA ASN A 185 4.95 15.36 5.77
C ASN A 185 5.92 14.21 5.49
N ALA A 186 5.73 13.06 6.16
CA ALA A 186 6.51 11.85 5.91
C ALA A 186 6.27 11.35 4.47
N ALA A 187 5.01 11.33 4.01
CA ALA A 187 4.66 10.88 2.66
C ALA A 187 5.29 11.75 1.58
N LEU A 188 5.30 13.08 1.75
CA LEU A 188 5.98 13.99 0.82
C LEU A 188 7.49 13.74 0.80
N THR A 189 8.10 13.59 1.98
CA THR A 189 9.53 13.31 2.11
C THR A 189 9.93 12.00 1.43
N ALA A 190 9.16 10.92 1.65
CA ALA A 190 9.40 9.61 1.06
C ALA A 190 9.35 9.63 -0.48
N LEU A 191 8.59 10.56 -1.06
CA LEU A 191 8.47 10.75 -2.51
C LEU A 191 9.47 11.77 -3.08
N GLY A 192 10.43 12.23 -2.26
CA GLY A 192 11.43 13.21 -2.66
C GLY A 192 10.87 14.62 -2.85
N LEU A 193 9.71 14.93 -2.25
CA LEU A 193 9.10 16.25 -2.29
C LEU A 193 9.44 17.02 -1.00
N SER A 194 9.84 18.28 -1.14
CA SER A 194 9.97 19.18 0.01
C SER A 194 8.58 19.63 0.47
N ALA A 195 8.31 19.57 1.78
CA ALA A 195 7.09 20.11 2.38
C ALA A 195 6.89 21.62 2.10
N ASN A 196 7.97 22.32 1.71
CA ASN A 196 8.00 23.74 1.37
C ASN A 196 8.34 24.02 -0.11
N ALA A 197 8.16 23.05 -1.02
CA ALA A 197 8.42 23.31 -2.43
C ALA A 197 7.48 24.42 -2.95
N PRO A 198 8.00 25.51 -3.55
CA PRO A 198 7.15 26.54 -4.14
C PRO A 198 6.23 25.89 -5.17
N GLN A 199 4.94 26.26 -5.09
CA GLN A 199 3.97 25.91 -6.12
C GLN A 199 4.56 26.38 -7.45
N ILE A 200 5.00 25.44 -8.29
CA ILE A 200 5.48 25.76 -9.63
C ILE A 200 4.35 26.54 -10.29
N GLU A 201 4.65 27.80 -10.62
CA GLU A 201 3.74 28.75 -11.24
C GLU A 201 2.92 28.03 -12.31
N GLN A 202 1.60 28.18 -12.21
CA GLN A 202 0.69 27.86 -13.30
C GLN A 202 1.27 28.51 -14.56
N ARG A 203 1.83 27.68 -15.45
CA ARG A 203 2.23 28.13 -16.78
C ARG A 203 0.97 28.71 -17.42
N LYS A 204 0.89 30.04 -17.43
CA LYS A 204 -0.06 30.82 -18.21
C LYS A 204 -0.01 30.24 -19.62
N ARG A 205 -1.10 29.58 -20.02
CA ARG A 205 -1.30 29.21 -21.42
C ARG A 205 -1.37 30.52 -22.19
N ILE A 206 -0.39 30.68 -23.06
CA ILE A 206 -0.31 31.71 -24.09
C ILE A 206 -1.60 31.62 -24.91
N ALA A 207 -2.31 32.75 -25.00
CA ALA A 207 -3.33 32.99 -26.01
C ALA A 207 -2.65 33.31 -27.35
#